data_AF-A0A8J6VXG5-F1
#
_entry.id   AF-A0A8J6VXG5-F1
#
_cell.length_a   1.000
_cell.length_b   1.000
_cell.length_c   1.000
_cell.angle_alpha   90.00
_cell.angle_beta   90.00
_cell.angle_gamma   90.00
#
_symmetry.space_group_name_H-M   'P 1'
#
loop_
_entity.id
_entity.type
_entity.pdbx_description
1 polymer ?
#
loop_
_entity_poly.entity_id
_entity_poly.type
_entity_poly.pdbx_seq_one_letter_code
_entity_poly.pdbx_strand_id
1 'polypeptide(L)' 'MAEYQKIEYRIGKDGKVTETVLNGKGESCLLVTEGLERSLGEVESRDLLPEYHDDAENAVGVDAVAEQSQTLQQG' A
#
# COMPACT_ATOMS: atom_id res chain seq x y z
N MET A 1 -5.56 -10.53 14.04
CA MET A 1 -6.57 -11.03 13.08
C MET A 1 -5.84 -11.29 11.77
N ALA A 2 -6.15 -12.36 11.04
CA ALA A 2 -5.49 -12.60 9.75
C ALA A 2 -6.02 -11.61 8.71
N GLU A 3 -5.11 -10.93 8.00
CA GLU A 3 -5.47 -10.05 6.90
C GLU A 3 -5.61 -10.88 5.62
N TYR A 4 -6.79 -10.87 5.03
CA TYR A 4 -7.08 -11.64 3.82
C TYR A 4 -6.81 -10.79 2.59
N GLN A 5 -5.76 -11.17 1.87
CA GLN A 5 -5.41 -10.57 0.58
C GLN A 5 -6.04 -11.40 -0.55
N LYS A 6 -6.61 -10.71 -1.53
CA LYS A 6 -7.18 -11.33 -2.73
C LYS A 6 -6.37 -10.88 -3.94
N ILE A 7 -6.08 -11.80 -4.84
CA ILE A 7 -5.46 -11.46 -6.13
C ILE A 7 -6.45 -11.79 -7.23
N GLU A 8 -6.74 -10.79 -8.07
CA GLU A 8 -7.47 -11.00 -9.32
C GLU A 8 -6.48 -11.25 -10.46
N TYR A 9 -6.68 -12.35 -11.18
CA TYR A 9 -5.88 -12.69 -12.35
C TYR A 9 -6.71 -12.53 -13.62
N ARG A 10 -6.14 -11.83 -14.60
CA ARG A 10 -6.72 -11.71 -15.94
C ARG A 10 -5.73 -12.20 -16.99
N ILE A 11 -6.15 -13.20 -17.77
CA ILE A 11 -5.36 -13.74 -18.87
C ILE A 11 -5.91 -13.18 -20.19
N GLY A 12 -5.10 -12.39 -20.88
CA GLY A 12 -5.42 -11.86 -22.20
C GLY A 12 -5.38 -12.93 -23.29
N LYS A 13 -6.03 -12.67 -24.43
CA LYS A 13 -5.97 -13.58 -25.60
C LYS A 13 -4.57 -13.71 -26.20
N ASP A 14 -3.71 -12.75 -25.90
CA ASP A 14 -2.29 -12.70 -26.26
C ASP A 14 -1.42 -13.49 -25.26
N GLY A 15 -2.01 -14.06 -24.20
CA GLY A 15 -1.29 -14.85 -23.20
C GLY A 15 -0.69 -14.01 -22.07
N LYS A 16 -0.73 -12.68 -22.16
CA LYS A 16 -0.35 -11.79 -21.05
C LYS A 16 -1.24 -12.01 -19.82
N VAL A 17 -0.59 -12.13 -18.67
CA VAL A 17 -1.23 -12.21 -17.36
C VAL A 17 -1.18 -10.84 -16.71
N THR A 18 -2.29 -10.39 -16.15
CA THR A 18 -2.37 -9.20 -15.31
C THR A 18 -2.81 -9.62 -13.92
N GLU A 19 -2.08 -9.16 -12.91
CA GLU A 19 -2.31 -9.44 -11.50
C GLU A 19 -2.76 -8.15 -10.81
N THR A 20 -3.88 -8.19 -10.10
CA THR A 20 -4.38 -7.06 -9.31
C THR A 20 -4.53 -7.50 -7.86
N VAL A 21 -3.73 -6.94 -6.96
CA VAL A 21 -3.86 -7.19 -5.52
C VAL A 21 -4.97 -6.32 -4.96
N LEU A 22 -5.91 -6.96 -4.25
CA LEU A 22 -7.06 -6.35 -3.62
C LEU A 22 -6.96 -6.54 -2.10
N ASN A 23 -7.18 -5.45 -1.36
CA ASN A 23 -7.02 -5.40 0.11
C ASN A 23 -5.58 -5.68 0.58
N GLY A 24 -4.58 -5.44 -0.26
CA GLY A 24 -3.18 -5.35 0.16
C GLY A 24 -2.85 -3.94 0.65
N LYS A 25 -1.80 -3.81 1.46
CA LYS A 25 -1.28 -2.52 1.93
C LYS A 25 0.25 -2.54 1.96
N GLY A 26 0.87 -1.41 1.64
CA GLY A 26 2.32 -1.32 1.72
C GLY A 26 3.03 -2.38 0.86
N GLU A 27 4.14 -2.90 1.38
CA GLU A 27 4.93 -3.95 0.73
C GLU A 27 4.18 -5.28 0.59
N SER A 28 3.08 -5.51 1.31
CA SER A 28 2.29 -6.74 1.20
C SER A 28 1.78 -6.96 -0.23
N CYS A 29 1.50 -5.86 -0.94
CA CYS A 29 1.08 -5.88 -2.34
C CYS A 29 2.13 -6.49 -3.29
N LEU A 30 3.42 -6.44 -2.93
CA LEU A 30 4.50 -7.02 -3.74
C LEU A 30 4.82 -8.44 -3.30
N LEU A 31 4.87 -8.68 -1.99
CA LEU A 31 5.23 -9.97 -1.44
C LEU A 31 4.23 -11.07 -1.82
N VAL A 32 2.96 -10.71 -1.96
CA VAL A 32 1.90 -11.68 -2.27
C VAL A 32 1.94 -12.18 -3.72
N THR A 33 2.50 -11.40 -4.66
CA THR A 33 2.64 -11.79 -6.09
C THR A 33 4.00 -12.36 -6.44
N GLU A 34 5.06 -12.06 -5.67
CA GLU A 34 6.47 -12.42 -5.96
C GLU A 34 6.67 -13.88 -6.39
N GLY A 35 6.06 -14.82 -5.67
CA GLY A 35 6.23 -16.25 -5.94
C GLY A 35 5.67 -16.68 -7.30
N LEU A 36 4.56 -16.07 -7.72
CA LEU A 36 3.94 -16.35 -9.01
C LEU A 36 4.68 -15.63 -10.13
N GLU A 37 5.01 -14.36 -9.94
CA GLU A 37 5.82 -13.58 -10.88
C GLU A 37 7.10 -14.34 -11.24
N ARG A 38 7.84 -14.82 -10.22
CA ARG A 38 9.07 -15.61 -10.40
C ARG A 38 8.86 -16.95 -11.11
N SER A 39 7.65 -17.50 -11.05
CA SER A 39 7.31 -18.78 -11.70
C SER A 39 6.82 -18.62 -13.14
N LEU A 40 6.17 -17.49 -13.45
CA LEU A 40 5.59 -17.21 -14.77
C LEU A 40 6.59 -16.52 -15.71
N GLY A 41 7.52 -15.72 -15.20
CA GLY A 41 8.54 -15.07 -16.03
C GLY A 41 9.07 -13.76 -15.45
N GLU A 42 9.34 -12.80 -16.33
CA GLU A 42 9.76 -11.45 -15.96
C GLU A 42 8.54 -10.51 -15.91
N VAL A 43 8.54 -9.58 -14.95
CA VAL A 43 7.49 -8.57 -14.83
C VAL A 43 7.70 -7.49 -15.89
N GLU A 44 6.82 -7.47 -16.89
CA GLU A 44 6.88 -6.50 -17.99
C GLU A 44 6.61 -5.05 -17.53
N SER A 45 5.66 -4.86 -16.60
CA SER A 45 5.29 -3.56 -16.05
C SER A 45 4.62 -3.73 -14.69
N ARG A 46 4.72 -2.69 -13.85
CA ARG A 46 4.10 -2.65 -12.52
C ARG A 46 3.53 -1.26 -12.24
N ASP A 47 2.26 -1.24 -11.88
CA ASP A 47 1.55 -0.03 -11.46
C ASP A 47 1.19 -0.15 -9.97
N LEU A 48 1.72 0.76 -9.16
CA LEU A 48 1.45 0.79 -7.72
C LEU A 48 0.17 1.60 -7.46
N LEU A 49 -0.85 0.94 -6.92
CA LEU A 49 -2.12 1.57 -6.55
C LEU A 49 -1.96 2.36 -5.24
N PRO A 50 -2.87 3.32 -4.94
CA PRO A 50 -2.82 4.11 -3.71
C PRO A 50 -2.65 3.29 -2.43
N GLU A 51 -3.24 2.09 -2.38
CA GLU A 51 -3.16 1.15 -1.26
C GLU A 51 -1.73 0.69 -0.95
N TYR A 52 -0.84 0.65 -1.96
CA TYR A 52 0.59 0.39 -1.74
C TYR A 52 1.25 1.51 -0.93
N HIS A 53 0.76 2.74 -1.04
CA HIS A 53 1.29 3.89 -0.31
C HIS A 53 0.59 4.12 1.03
N ASP A 54 -0.52 3.41 1.29
CA ASP A 54 -1.25 3.41 2.56
C ASP A 54 -0.54 2.49 3.56
N ASP A 55 0.67 2.87 3.96
CA ASP A 55 1.36 2.20 5.07
C ASP A 55 0.90 2.81 6.39
N ALA A 56 -0.02 2.11 7.05
CA ALA A 56 -0.59 2.53 8.33
C ALA A 56 0.44 2.49 9.49
N GLU A 57 1.63 1.89 9.31
CA GLU A 57 2.66 1.83 10.34
C GLU A 57 3.59 3.05 10.34
N ASN A 58 3.46 3.98 9.38
CA ASN A 58 4.20 5.25 9.37
C ASN A 58 3.38 6.48 9.82
N ALA A 59 2.17 6.29 10.33
CA ALA A 59 1.38 7.36 10.95
C ALA A 59 1.73 7.56 12.44
N VAL A 60 3.02 7.66 12.79
CA VAL A 60 3.43 8.19 14.10
C VAL A 60 3.35 9.72 14.05
N GLY A 61 2.28 10.24 14.66
CA GLY A 61 2.24 11.50 15.41
C GLY A 61 2.74 12.78 14.73
N VAL A 62 1.84 13.47 14.03
CA VAL A 62 1.85 14.94 13.99
C VAL A 62 0.62 15.50 14.72
N ASP A 63 0.43 15.07 15.96
CA ASP A 63 -0.44 15.77 16.90
C ASP A 63 0.19 15.72 18.30
N ALA A 64 1.00 16.74 18.61
CA ALA A 64 1.28 17.30 19.94
C ALA A 64 2.54 18.19 19.92
N VAL A 65 2.37 19.52 19.84
CA VAL A 65 2.71 20.47 20.93
C VAL A 65 2.46 21.92 20.46
N ALA A 66 1.34 22.51 20.88
CA ALA A 66 1.27 23.88 21.41
C ALA A 66 -0.17 24.23 21.82
N GLU A 67 -0.73 23.49 22.78
CA GLU A 67 -1.81 24.04 23.59
C GLU A 67 -1.22 25.09 24.56
N GLN A 68 -1.68 26.33 24.37
CA GLN A 68 -2.17 27.23 25.41
C GLN A 68 -1.28 27.46 26.65
N SER A 69 -0.65 28.63 26.73
CA SER A 69 -0.32 29.27 28.02
C SER A 69 -0.44 30.81 27.92
N GLN A 70 -1.54 31.33 28.48
CA GLN A 70 -1.70 32.56 29.25
C GLN A 70 -1.05 33.92 28.84
N THR A 71 -1.93 34.92 28.60
CA THR A 71 -2.04 36.28 29.23
C THR A 71 -0.79 37.18 29.30
N LEU A 72 -0.76 38.48 28.97
CA LEU A 72 -1.55 39.62 29.47
C LEU A 72 -1.35 40.86 28.56
N GLN A 73 -2.45 41.62 28.38
CA GLN A 73 -2.60 43.08 28.52
C GLN A 73 -1.47 44.07 28.14
N GLN A 74 -1.83 44.98 27.23
CA GLN A 74 -1.48 46.42 27.12
C GLN A 74 -0.14 46.91 27.67
N GLY A 75 0.64 47.50 26.77
CA GLY A 75 1.52 48.65 27.04
C GLY A 75 1.29 49.70 25.97
#